data_AF-A0A0C3F2U2-F1
#
_entry.id   AF-A0A0C3F2U2-F1
#
_cell.length_a   1.000
_cell.length_b   1.000
_cell.length_c   1.000
_cell.angle_alpha   90.00
_cell.angle_beta   90.00
_cell.angle_gamma   90.00
#
_symmetry.space_group_name_H-M   'P 1'
#
loop_
_entity.id
_entity.type
_entity.pdbx_description
1 polymer ?
#
loop_
_entity_poly.entity_id
_entity_poly.type
_entity_poly.pdbx_seq_one_letter_code
_entity_poly.pdbx_strand_id
1 'polypeptide(L)'
;MPFLLSRSMGTNTVKSVARSLSTAAGNELAGTAPPHRFYILLHTSNPPAEYAPRISSKVQRALQLNVLKLGGLVNFSWSADQPVFSSAGCVQETETYAATAFSLFGRLDIPSLSLQNVDQVVEKLRRHAEAPSVAQTSNDVHLYVCTHGARDCRCGDRGQLLVTALREEVARRNLKQVRVGEVGHVGGHKYAANLLVYPHGEWLGNLGPDSVPSILDAILRRPSLPFSASEPPLSLPHWRGRMGLNKDEQVHLYKSIARP
;
A
#
# COMPACT_ATOMS: atom_id res chain seq x y z
N MET A 1 25.25 2.10 -71.99
CA MET A 1 24.40 3.22 -71.54
C MET A 1 22.94 2.91 -71.87
N PRO A 2 21.99 3.03 -70.94
CA PRO A 2 22.04 2.70 -69.51
C PRO A 2 20.97 1.64 -69.13
N PHE A 3 21.34 0.73 -68.25
CA PHE A 3 20.41 -0.12 -67.48
C PHE A 3 19.76 0.76 -66.39
N LEU A 4 18.43 0.90 -66.40
CA LEU A 4 17.68 1.53 -65.31
C LEU A 4 17.32 0.46 -64.27
N LEU A 5 18.06 0.46 -63.16
CA LEU A 5 17.75 -0.28 -61.94
C LEU A 5 16.53 0.37 -61.26
N SER A 6 15.38 -0.30 -61.31
CA SER A 6 14.22 0.03 -60.49
C SER A 6 14.49 -0.43 -59.05
N ARG A 7 14.69 0.52 -58.13
CA ARG A 7 14.72 0.27 -56.68
C ARG A 7 13.29 0.03 -56.19
N SER A 8 12.94 -1.22 -55.97
CA SER A 8 11.77 -1.60 -55.17
C SER A 8 12.05 -1.28 -53.70
N MET A 9 11.29 -0.33 -53.15
CA MET A 9 11.21 -0.08 -51.71
C MET A 9 10.46 -1.25 -51.06
N GLY A 10 11.19 -2.21 -50.51
CA GLY A 10 10.64 -3.22 -49.62
C GLY A 10 10.17 -2.56 -48.33
N THR A 11 8.86 -2.43 -48.18
CA THR A 11 8.22 -2.07 -46.91
C THR A 11 8.45 -3.20 -45.91
N ASN A 12 9.42 -3.05 -45.03
CA ASN A 12 9.59 -3.93 -43.87
C ASN A 12 8.46 -3.66 -42.88
N THR A 13 7.34 -4.40 -43.06
CA THR A 13 6.29 -4.47 -42.06
C THR A 13 6.81 -5.30 -40.89
N VAL A 14 7.37 -4.63 -39.88
CA VAL A 14 7.65 -5.24 -38.59
C VAL A 14 6.30 -5.62 -37.98
N LYS A 15 5.94 -6.90 -38.09
CA LYS A 15 4.81 -7.47 -37.34
C LYS A 15 5.15 -7.37 -35.86
N SER A 16 4.66 -6.32 -35.22
CA SER A 16 4.57 -6.23 -33.77
C SER A 16 3.68 -7.37 -33.30
N VAL A 17 4.31 -8.47 -32.89
CA VAL A 17 3.64 -9.49 -32.09
C VAL A 17 3.57 -8.92 -30.69
N ALA A 18 2.55 -8.09 -30.45
CA ALA A 18 2.10 -7.79 -29.11
C ALA A 18 1.66 -9.11 -28.48
N ARG A 19 2.58 -9.76 -27.77
CA ARG A 19 2.25 -10.82 -26.82
C ARG A 19 1.46 -10.15 -25.70
N SER A 20 0.14 -10.11 -25.88
CA SER A 20 -0.79 -9.98 -24.77
C SER A 20 -0.53 -11.18 -23.86
N LEU A 21 0.30 -10.97 -22.83
CA LEU A 21 0.38 -11.86 -21.70
C LEU A 21 -0.88 -11.61 -20.87
N SER A 22 -2.02 -12.10 -21.39
CA SER A 22 -3.13 -12.47 -20.54
C SER A 22 -2.64 -13.64 -19.69
N THR A 23 -2.10 -13.34 -18.51
CA THR A 23 -2.02 -14.35 -17.46
C THR A 23 -3.47 -14.65 -17.13
N ALA A 24 -3.96 -15.81 -17.58
CA ALA A 24 -5.14 -16.42 -17.03
C ALA A 24 -5.05 -16.26 -15.51
N ALA A 25 -6.07 -15.66 -14.91
CA ALA A 25 -6.17 -15.55 -13.46
C ALA A 25 -6.16 -16.99 -12.93
N GLY A 26 -4.98 -17.44 -12.49
CA GLY A 26 -4.87 -18.73 -11.84
C GLY A 26 -5.77 -18.70 -10.60
N ASN A 27 -6.44 -19.81 -10.32
CA ASN A 27 -7.21 -20.03 -9.09
C ASN A 27 -6.33 -20.06 -7.83
N GLU A 28 -5.17 -19.40 -7.85
CA GLU A 28 -4.16 -19.43 -6.81
C GLU A 28 -3.90 -18.03 -6.26
N LEU A 29 -3.88 -17.94 -4.95
CA LEU A 29 -3.64 -16.71 -4.20
C LEU A 29 -2.28 -16.09 -4.57
N ALA A 30 -2.25 -14.79 -4.86
CA ALA A 30 -1.05 -14.02 -5.21
C ALA A 30 -0.12 -13.76 -4.00
N GLY A 31 0.39 -14.84 -3.40
CA GLY A 31 1.12 -14.82 -2.13
C GLY A 31 0.28 -14.23 -1.00
N THR A 32 0.84 -14.18 0.21
CA THR A 32 0.11 -13.68 1.38
C THR A 32 0.63 -12.31 1.84
N ALA A 33 -0.23 -11.49 2.42
CA ALA A 33 0.21 -10.36 3.23
C ALA A 33 0.96 -10.89 4.48
N PRO A 34 1.95 -10.14 5.00
CA PRO A 34 2.59 -10.51 6.26
C PRO A 34 1.55 -10.51 7.39
N PRO A 35 1.53 -11.50 8.29
CA PRO A 35 0.64 -11.48 9.45
C PRO A 35 0.89 -10.26 10.32
N HIS A 36 -0.15 -9.49 10.60
CA HIS A 36 -0.09 -8.31 11.46
C HIS A 36 -1.45 -8.00 12.08
N ARG A 37 -1.44 -7.41 13.27
CA ARG A 37 -2.62 -6.96 14.03
C ARG A 37 -2.87 -5.46 13.88
N PHE A 38 -1.81 -4.72 13.61
CA PHE A 38 -1.86 -3.29 13.33
C PHE A 38 -0.67 -2.88 12.46
N TYR A 39 -0.85 -1.80 11.72
CA TYR A 39 0.11 -1.28 10.76
C TYR A 39 0.33 0.21 10.99
N ILE A 40 1.59 0.61 11.14
CA ILE A 40 2.00 1.95 11.51
C ILE A 40 2.76 2.56 10.35
N LEU A 41 2.36 3.76 9.97
CA LEU A 41 2.92 4.53 8.88
C LEU A 41 3.56 5.80 9.42
N LEU A 42 4.88 5.87 9.36
CA LEU A 42 5.67 7.04 9.69
C LEU A 42 5.66 8.00 8.51
N HIS A 43 5.18 9.22 8.72
CA HIS A 43 4.99 10.19 7.65
C HIS A 43 6.33 10.87 7.30
N THR A 44 6.77 10.72 6.06
CA THR A 44 7.96 11.41 5.53
C THR A 44 7.58 12.62 4.69
N SER A 45 8.54 13.53 4.48
CA SER A 45 8.38 14.70 3.60
C SER A 45 8.44 14.35 2.12
N ASN A 46 9.21 13.31 1.77
CA ASN A 46 9.47 12.91 0.39
C ASN A 46 8.79 11.56 0.07
N PRO A 47 8.38 11.33 -1.19
CA PRO A 47 7.78 10.08 -1.64
C PRO A 47 8.77 8.90 -1.64
N PRO A 48 8.28 7.64 -1.57
CA PRO A 48 9.13 6.46 -1.61
C PRO A 48 9.96 6.29 -2.89
N ALA A 49 9.59 6.96 -3.98
CA ALA A 49 10.39 7.02 -5.20
C ALA A 49 11.78 7.66 -4.97
N GLU A 50 11.91 8.54 -3.97
CA GLU A 50 13.16 9.22 -3.61
C GLU A 50 13.94 8.51 -2.49
N TYR A 51 13.40 7.41 -1.94
CA TYR A 51 14.07 6.69 -0.87
C TYR A 51 15.34 5.99 -1.37
N ALA A 52 16.34 5.91 -0.50
CA ALA A 52 17.47 5.01 -0.69
C ALA A 52 17.00 3.53 -0.62
N PRO A 53 17.69 2.58 -1.29
CA PRO A 53 17.31 1.15 -1.30
C PRO A 53 17.10 0.53 0.08
N ARG A 54 17.74 1.10 1.11
CA ARG A 54 17.50 0.81 2.52
C ARG A 54 17.43 2.14 3.27
N ILE A 55 16.34 2.33 4.00
CA ILE A 55 16.15 3.49 4.87
C ILE A 55 16.63 3.11 6.26
N SER A 56 17.47 3.95 6.86
CA SER A 56 17.92 3.79 8.24
C SER A 56 17.25 4.87 9.09
N SER A 57 16.50 4.45 10.12
CA SER A 57 15.94 5.34 11.13
C SER A 57 16.02 4.66 12.49
N LYS A 58 16.55 5.37 13.48
CA LYS A 58 16.63 4.88 14.86
C LYS A 58 15.23 4.78 15.47
N VAL A 59 14.35 5.75 15.17
CA VAL A 59 12.96 5.76 15.66
C VAL A 59 12.17 4.60 15.08
N GLN A 60 12.23 4.38 13.76
CA GLN A 60 11.53 3.26 13.11
C GLN A 60 12.00 1.93 13.68
N ARG A 61 13.32 1.74 13.87
CA ARG A 61 13.88 0.52 14.44
C ARG A 61 13.42 0.30 15.88
N ALA A 62 13.52 1.33 16.73
CA ALA A 62 13.09 1.27 18.12
C ALA A 62 11.61 0.93 18.23
N LEU A 63 10.77 1.59 17.43
CA LEU A 63 9.33 1.31 17.39
C LEU A 63 9.06 -0.12 16.92
N GLN A 64 9.66 -0.54 15.79
CA GLN A 64 9.45 -1.87 15.21
C GLN A 64 9.82 -2.98 16.20
N LEU A 65 10.92 -2.85 16.94
CA LEU A 65 11.33 -3.83 17.95
C LEU A 65 10.31 -3.95 19.09
N ASN A 66 9.74 -2.83 19.53
CA ASN A 66 8.74 -2.80 20.60
C ASN A 66 7.38 -3.36 20.16
N VAL A 67 6.96 -3.10 18.92
CA VAL A 67 5.63 -3.55 18.44
C VAL A 67 5.65 -4.95 17.81
N LEU A 68 6.82 -5.52 17.50
CA LEU A 68 6.92 -6.83 16.84
C LEU A 68 6.21 -7.93 17.62
N LYS A 69 6.41 -8.00 18.95
CA LYS A 69 5.76 -9.01 19.81
C LYS A 69 4.25 -8.79 19.95
N LEU A 70 3.77 -7.58 19.65
CA LEU A 70 2.36 -7.22 19.64
C LEU A 70 1.71 -7.49 18.28
N GLY A 71 2.46 -7.98 17.28
CA GLY A 71 2.00 -8.18 15.92
C GLY A 71 1.91 -6.89 15.10
N GLY A 72 2.67 -5.85 15.48
CA GLY A 72 2.72 -4.58 14.76
C GLY A 72 3.76 -4.57 13.64
N LEU A 73 3.43 -3.90 12.54
CA LEU A 73 4.37 -3.57 11.46
C LEU A 73 4.54 -2.06 11.36
N VAL A 74 5.77 -1.62 11.06
CA VAL A 74 6.11 -0.21 10.89
C VAL A 74 6.70 0.01 9.51
N ASN A 75 6.16 0.97 8.76
CA ASN A 75 6.67 1.38 7.47
C ASN A 75 6.65 2.91 7.34
N PHE A 76 7.26 3.44 6.30
CA PHE A 76 7.21 4.86 5.96
C PHE A 76 6.11 5.11 4.92
N SER A 77 5.42 6.24 5.03
CA SER A 77 4.45 6.68 4.04
C SER A 77 4.67 8.12 3.62
N TRP A 78 4.15 8.43 2.43
CA TRP A 78 4.07 9.77 1.90
C TRP A 78 2.67 10.03 1.31
N SER A 79 2.16 11.25 1.47
CA SER A 79 1.01 11.76 0.74
C SER A 79 1.10 13.29 0.75
N ALA A 80 0.52 13.95 -0.26
CA ALA A 80 0.55 15.41 -0.35
C ALA A 80 -0.16 16.08 0.83
N ASP A 81 -1.22 15.46 1.35
CA ASP A 81 -2.09 16.03 2.37
C ASP A 81 -1.81 15.49 3.78
N GLN A 82 -0.81 14.61 3.96
CA GLN A 82 -0.54 14.04 5.28
C GLN A 82 0.26 15.00 6.15
N PRO A 83 -0.02 15.07 7.47
CA PRO A 83 0.78 15.89 8.37
C PRO A 83 2.19 15.31 8.46
N VAL A 84 3.20 16.15 8.24
CA VAL A 84 4.60 15.83 8.47
C VAL A 84 5.07 16.62 9.68
N PHE A 85 5.90 16.01 10.52
CA PHE A 85 6.50 16.72 11.64
C PHE A 85 7.50 17.75 11.10
N SER A 86 7.19 19.04 11.29
CA SER A 86 8.09 20.14 10.97
C SER A 86 8.53 20.78 12.28
N SER A 87 9.81 20.61 12.63
CA SER A 87 10.42 21.35 13.75
C SER A 87 10.64 22.79 13.29
N ALA A 88 9.65 23.66 13.49
CA ALA A 88 9.85 25.09 13.34
C ALA A 88 10.87 25.56 14.40
N GLY A 89 12.13 25.73 13.99
CA GLY A 89 13.19 26.36 14.78
C GLY A 89 13.64 25.58 16.01
N CYS A 90 14.59 24.65 15.83
CA CYS A 90 15.65 24.35 16.80
C CYS A 90 16.62 23.34 16.18
N VAL A 91 17.92 23.60 16.32
CA VAL A 91 18.99 22.67 15.97
C VAL A 91 18.96 21.52 16.96
N GLN A 92 18.38 20.38 16.55
CA GLN A 92 18.73 19.06 17.11
C GLN A 92 18.36 17.97 16.11
N GLU A 93 19.34 17.11 15.81
CA GLU A 93 19.33 15.95 14.92
C GLU A 93 18.42 14.80 15.41
N THR A 94 17.32 15.11 16.09
CA THR A 94 16.42 14.11 16.66
C THR A 94 15.33 13.78 15.66
N GLU A 95 15.50 12.64 14.96
CA GLU A 95 14.46 12.03 14.14
C GLU A 95 13.10 12.07 14.87
N THR A 96 12.13 12.76 14.29
CA THR A 96 10.76 12.86 14.82
C THR A 96 9.78 12.75 13.67
N TYR A 97 8.71 11.96 13.86
CA TYR A 97 7.71 11.68 12.84
C TYR A 97 6.32 11.97 13.39
N ALA A 98 5.43 12.46 12.52
CA ALA A 98 4.01 12.18 12.66
C ALA A 98 3.76 10.76 12.13
N ALA A 99 2.76 10.07 12.66
CA ALA A 99 2.43 8.72 12.21
C ALA A 99 0.93 8.45 12.27
N THR A 100 0.49 7.50 11.46
CA THR A 100 -0.87 6.94 11.51
C THR A 100 -0.77 5.45 11.78
N ALA A 101 -1.58 4.95 12.71
CA ALA A 101 -1.70 3.53 12.99
C ALA A 101 -3.11 3.02 12.68
N PHE A 102 -3.19 1.89 11.98
CA PHE A 102 -4.44 1.19 11.71
C PHE A 102 -4.46 -0.15 12.44
N SER A 103 -5.57 -0.49 13.08
CA SER A 103 -5.82 -1.77 13.73
C SER A 103 -7.23 -2.27 13.41
N LEU A 104 -7.57 -3.46 13.90
CA LEU A 104 -8.95 -3.98 13.86
C LEU A 104 -9.96 -3.08 14.63
N PHE A 105 -9.45 -2.12 15.37
CA PHE A 105 -10.20 -1.15 16.16
C PHE A 105 -10.07 0.27 15.60
N GLY A 106 -9.62 0.42 14.35
CA GLY A 106 -9.66 1.63 13.55
C GLY A 106 -8.34 2.39 13.43
N ARG A 107 -8.45 3.70 13.27
CA ARG A 107 -7.33 4.62 13.04
C ARG A 107 -6.94 5.35 14.33
N LEU A 108 -5.62 5.49 14.54
CA LEU A 108 -5.02 6.32 15.57
C LEU A 108 -3.97 7.23 14.94
N ASP A 109 -4.12 8.54 15.13
CA ASP A 109 -3.12 9.52 14.72
C ASP A 109 -2.13 9.80 15.86
N ILE A 110 -0.85 9.83 15.52
CA ILE A 110 0.27 10.08 16.42
C ILE A 110 0.98 11.35 15.91
N PRO A 111 0.70 12.53 16.49
CA PRO A 111 1.22 13.79 15.96
C PRO A 111 2.74 13.95 16.13
N SER A 112 3.33 13.25 17.11
CA SER A 112 4.76 13.31 17.38
C SER A 112 5.25 11.98 17.96
N LEU A 113 6.27 11.42 17.30
CA LEU A 113 6.97 10.21 17.68
C LEU A 113 8.48 10.42 17.48
N SER A 114 9.25 10.26 18.55
CA SER A 114 10.71 10.33 18.57
C SER A 114 11.27 9.28 19.52
N LEU A 115 12.59 9.19 19.64
CA LEU A 115 13.22 8.29 20.62
C LEU A 115 12.87 8.65 22.07
N GLN A 116 12.56 9.92 22.35
CA GLN A 116 12.25 10.38 23.71
C GLN A 116 10.86 9.95 24.19
N ASN A 117 9.92 9.68 23.29
CA ASN A 117 8.54 9.33 23.64
C ASN A 117 8.08 7.96 23.09
N VAL A 118 8.98 7.17 22.50
CA VAL A 118 8.65 5.90 21.85
C VAL A 118 7.90 4.94 22.79
N ASP A 119 8.29 4.84 24.06
CA ASP A 119 7.64 3.95 25.04
C ASP A 119 6.19 4.38 25.32
N GLN A 120 5.94 5.68 25.39
CA GLN A 120 4.58 6.23 25.57
C GLN A 120 3.72 5.98 24.33
N VAL A 121 4.31 6.08 23.13
CA VAL A 121 3.60 5.78 21.88
C VAL A 121 3.30 4.28 21.75
N VAL A 122 4.23 3.41 22.13
CA VAL A 122 4.03 1.95 22.17
C VAL A 122 2.87 1.57 23.10
N GLU A 123 2.78 2.22 24.26
CA GLU A 123 1.66 2.04 25.19
C GLU A 123 0.31 2.40 24.56
N LYS A 124 0.23 3.54 23.86
CA LYS A 124 -0.98 3.95 23.12
C LYS A 124 -1.32 2.94 22.02
N LEU A 125 -0.32 2.46 21.29
CA LEU A 125 -0.49 1.49 20.21
C LEU A 125 -1.01 0.14 20.71
N ARG A 126 -0.52 -0.32 21.86
CA ARG A 126 -1.03 -1.56 22.48
C ARG A 126 -2.51 -1.46 22.80
N ARG A 127 -2.93 -0.39 23.47
CA ARG A 127 -4.36 -0.16 23.78
C ARG A 127 -5.20 -0.09 22.51
N HIS A 128 -4.70 0.59 21.47
CA HIS A 128 -5.35 0.68 20.16
C HIS A 128 -5.44 -0.67 19.42
N ALA A 129 -4.58 -1.63 19.75
CA ALA A 129 -4.59 -2.98 19.18
C ALA A 129 -5.49 -3.97 19.96
N GLU A 130 -6.05 -3.54 21.08
CA GLU A 130 -6.84 -4.37 22.01
C GLU A 130 -8.28 -3.89 22.18
N ALA A 131 -8.55 -2.59 22.00
CA ALA A 131 -9.88 -2.03 22.17
C ALA A 131 -10.15 -0.87 21.18
N PRO A 132 -11.44 -0.61 20.86
CA PRO A 132 -11.86 0.62 20.19
C PRO A 132 -11.33 1.85 20.91
N SER A 133 -10.59 2.70 20.20
CA SER A 133 -10.35 4.06 20.65
C SER A 133 -11.62 4.88 20.41
N VAL A 134 -12.06 5.65 21.41
CA VAL A 134 -13.26 6.51 21.36
C VAL A 134 -13.15 7.60 20.27
N ALA A 135 -11.97 7.78 19.68
CA ALA A 135 -11.62 8.86 18.76
C ALA A 135 -11.63 8.51 17.25
N GLN A 136 -12.39 7.51 16.80
CA GLN A 136 -12.58 7.32 15.35
C GLN A 136 -13.49 8.43 14.77
N THR A 137 -12.89 9.48 14.23
CA THR A 137 -13.62 10.67 13.75
C THR A 137 -13.72 10.80 12.23
N SER A 138 -13.13 9.88 11.46
CA SER A 138 -13.07 9.99 9.99
C SER A 138 -13.65 8.77 9.28
N ASN A 139 -14.53 9.01 8.31
CA ASN A 139 -15.05 8.02 7.37
C ASN A 139 -14.12 7.83 6.15
N ASP A 140 -12.89 8.33 6.22
CA ASP A 140 -11.95 8.26 5.11
C ASP A 140 -11.42 6.83 4.89
N VAL A 141 -11.19 6.47 3.63
CA VAL A 141 -10.46 5.27 3.21
C VAL A 141 -9.08 5.70 2.71
N HIS A 142 -8.05 5.03 3.20
CA HIS A 142 -6.65 5.30 2.87
C HIS A 142 -6.10 4.21 1.96
N LEU A 143 -5.58 4.65 0.81
CA LEU A 143 -4.98 3.81 -0.22
C LEU A 143 -3.48 4.08 -0.26
N TYR A 144 -2.68 3.09 0.11
CA TYR A 144 -1.22 3.20 0.07
C TYR A 144 -0.62 2.28 -0.98
N VAL A 145 0.03 2.87 -1.98
CA VAL A 145 0.71 2.12 -3.05
C VAL A 145 2.20 2.03 -2.76
N CYS A 146 2.77 0.84 -2.87
CA CYS A 146 4.21 0.67 -2.73
C CYS A 146 4.93 1.20 -3.98
N THR A 147 5.68 2.31 -3.85
CA THR A 147 6.41 2.97 -4.96
C THR A 147 7.94 2.97 -4.77
N HIS A 148 8.47 2.18 -3.82
CA HIS A 148 9.89 2.17 -3.47
C HIS A 148 10.78 1.47 -4.53
N GLY A 149 11.03 2.16 -5.65
CA GLY A 149 11.75 1.66 -6.82
C GLY A 149 13.22 1.31 -6.57
N ALA A 150 13.90 2.08 -5.71
CA ALA A 150 15.29 1.81 -5.33
C ALA A 150 15.46 0.47 -4.60
N ARG A 151 14.41 -0.03 -3.93
CA ARG A 151 14.40 -1.35 -3.30
C ARG A 151 14.09 -2.47 -4.29
N ASP A 152 13.14 -2.25 -5.21
CA ASP A 152 12.80 -3.15 -6.30
C ASP A 152 12.15 -2.35 -7.44
N CYS A 153 12.70 -2.43 -8.66
CA CYS A 153 12.25 -1.62 -9.79
C CYS A 153 10.76 -1.83 -10.12
N ARG A 154 10.22 -3.05 -9.93
CA ARG A 154 8.79 -3.33 -10.20
C ARG A 154 7.87 -2.52 -9.29
N CYS A 155 8.31 -2.25 -8.06
CA CYS A 155 7.56 -1.38 -7.14
C CYS A 155 7.56 0.06 -7.65
N GLY A 156 8.68 0.57 -8.17
CA GLY A 156 8.73 1.89 -8.79
C GLY A 156 7.87 1.97 -10.04
N ASP A 157 8.14 1.10 -11.02
CA ASP A 157 7.52 1.15 -12.34
C ASP A 157 5.99 0.94 -12.27
N ARG A 158 5.55 -0.18 -11.70
CA ARG A 158 4.12 -0.51 -11.63
C ARG A 158 3.40 0.29 -10.55
N GLY A 159 4.06 0.56 -9.43
CA GLY A 159 3.49 1.34 -8.34
C GLY A 159 3.21 2.78 -8.75
N GLN A 160 4.13 3.41 -9.49
CA GLN A 160 3.93 4.79 -9.94
C GLN A 160 2.75 4.91 -10.92
N LEU A 161 2.62 3.95 -11.84
CA LEU A 161 1.46 3.90 -12.75
C LEU A 161 0.14 3.77 -11.98
N LEU A 162 0.10 2.91 -10.95
CA LEU A 162 -1.11 2.69 -10.16
C LEU A 162 -1.47 3.92 -9.31
N VAL A 163 -0.51 4.54 -8.62
CA VAL A 163 -0.81 5.67 -7.73
C VAL A 163 -1.27 6.91 -8.52
N THR A 164 -0.70 7.14 -9.71
CA THR A 164 -1.15 8.20 -10.62
C THR A 164 -2.58 7.95 -11.06
N ALA A 165 -2.90 6.75 -11.55
CA ALA A 165 -4.25 6.39 -11.98
C ALA A 165 -5.28 6.50 -10.84
N LEU A 166 -4.91 6.10 -9.61
CA LEU A 166 -5.76 6.27 -8.42
C LEU A 166 -6.05 7.74 -8.12
N ARG A 167 -5.02 8.60 -8.14
CA ARG A 167 -5.18 10.04 -7.89
C ARG A 167 -6.08 10.69 -8.94
N GLU A 168 -5.84 10.39 -10.21
CA GLU A 168 -6.65 10.90 -11.33
C GLU A 168 -8.11 10.47 -11.20
N GLU A 169 -8.36 9.19 -10.93
CA GLU A 169 -9.73 8.68 -10.84
C GLU A 169 -10.47 9.20 -9.60
N VAL A 170 -9.79 9.32 -8.46
CA VAL A 170 -10.33 9.92 -7.22
C VAL A 170 -10.70 11.38 -7.45
N ALA A 171 -9.84 12.15 -8.11
CA ALA A 171 -10.10 13.54 -8.46
C ALA A 171 -11.26 13.66 -9.46
N ARG A 172 -11.25 12.85 -10.53
CA ARG A 172 -12.30 12.82 -11.57
C ARG A 172 -13.68 12.53 -10.99
N ARG A 173 -13.76 11.63 -10.00
CA ARG A 173 -15.01 11.26 -9.31
C ARG A 173 -15.33 12.13 -8.09
N ASN A 174 -14.46 13.10 -7.73
CA ASN A 174 -14.60 13.96 -6.57
C ASN A 174 -14.79 13.18 -5.24
N LEU A 175 -14.03 12.10 -5.05
CA LEU A 175 -14.13 11.22 -3.89
C LEU A 175 -13.34 11.79 -2.70
N LYS A 176 -13.91 12.78 -2.01
CA LYS A 176 -13.26 13.50 -0.89
C LYS A 176 -12.90 12.61 0.29
N GLN A 177 -13.58 11.49 0.44
CA GLN A 177 -13.35 10.49 1.49
C GLN A 177 -12.25 9.47 1.15
N VAL A 178 -11.62 9.55 -0.02
CA VAL A 178 -10.54 8.62 -0.41
C VAL A 178 -9.22 9.36 -0.40
N ARG A 179 -8.29 8.91 0.45
CA ARG A 179 -6.93 9.46 0.57
C ARG A 179 -5.96 8.54 -0.16
N VAL A 180 -5.20 9.09 -1.10
CA VAL A 180 -4.21 8.33 -1.86
C VAL A 180 -2.81 8.73 -1.42
N GLY A 181 -2.05 7.75 -0.95
CA GLY A 181 -0.68 7.88 -0.50
C GLY A 181 0.21 6.79 -1.09
N GLU A 182 1.47 6.89 -0.74
CA GLU A 182 2.53 5.98 -1.12
C GLU A 182 3.15 5.39 0.15
N VAL A 183 3.68 4.18 0.05
CA VAL A 183 4.33 3.47 1.16
C VAL A 183 5.68 2.92 0.73
N GLY A 184 6.60 2.84 1.68
CA GLY A 184 7.85 2.12 1.52
C GLY A 184 7.63 0.64 1.14
N HIS A 185 8.72 -0.07 0.88
CA HIS A 185 8.65 -1.44 0.39
C HIS A 185 7.88 -2.35 1.37
N VAL A 186 6.84 -3.03 0.86
CA VAL A 186 5.95 -3.90 1.67
C VAL A 186 6.24 -5.40 1.51
N GLY A 187 7.24 -5.76 0.69
CA GLY A 187 7.46 -7.14 0.23
C GLY A 187 6.48 -7.54 -0.87
N GLY A 188 6.57 -8.79 -1.35
CA GLY A 188 5.67 -9.29 -2.40
C GLY A 188 5.81 -8.55 -3.74
N HIS A 189 6.99 -8.00 -4.06
CA HIS A 189 7.24 -7.24 -5.29
C HIS A 189 7.02 -8.03 -6.59
N LYS A 190 7.02 -9.38 -6.52
CA LYS A 190 6.63 -10.22 -7.65
C LYS A 190 5.17 -10.01 -8.07
N TYR A 191 4.36 -9.43 -7.17
CA TYR A 191 2.96 -9.08 -7.36
C TYR A 191 2.76 -7.56 -7.39
N ALA A 192 3.80 -6.77 -7.66
CA ALA A 192 3.60 -5.33 -7.87
C ALA A 192 2.61 -5.10 -9.03
N ALA A 193 1.80 -4.04 -9.03
CA ALA A 193 1.69 -3.02 -7.98
C ALA A 193 0.91 -3.54 -6.75
N ASN A 194 1.44 -3.24 -5.55
CA ASN A 194 0.78 -3.57 -4.29
C ASN A 194 0.02 -2.35 -3.76
N LEU A 195 -1.23 -2.58 -3.33
CA LEU A 195 -2.11 -1.57 -2.73
C LEU A 195 -2.58 -2.05 -1.36
N LEU A 196 -2.41 -1.22 -0.34
CA LEU A 196 -2.93 -1.42 1.01
C LEU A 196 -4.16 -0.52 1.18
N VAL A 197 -5.28 -1.10 1.62
CA VAL A 197 -6.56 -0.41 1.80
C VAL A 197 -6.91 -0.39 3.28
N TYR A 198 -6.91 0.78 3.91
CA TYR A 198 -7.29 0.98 5.31
C TYR A 198 -8.53 1.88 5.41
N PRO A 199 -9.40 1.69 6.42
CA PRO A 199 -9.24 0.80 7.56
C PRO A 199 -9.56 -0.68 7.28
N HIS A 200 -10.06 -1.04 6.08
CA HIS A 200 -10.43 -2.43 5.71
C HIS A 200 -9.36 -3.46 6.08
N GLY A 201 -8.08 -3.12 5.93
CA GLY A 201 -6.94 -3.98 6.22
C GLY A 201 -6.55 -4.86 5.04
N GLU A 202 -7.09 -4.60 3.85
CA GLU A 202 -6.91 -5.43 2.65
C GLU A 202 -5.60 -5.10 1.94
N TRP A 203 -4.88 -6.14 1.53
CA TRP A 203 -3.68 -6.04 0.72
C TRP A 203 -3.95 -6.65 -0.64
N LEU A 204 -3.77 -5.86 -1.69
CA LEU A 204 -4.00 -6.24 -3.07
C LEU A 204 -2.67 -6.22 -3.85
N GLY A 205 -2.61 -7.00 -4.93
CA GLY A 205 -1.47 -7.11 -5.82
C GLY A 205 -1.88 -7.35 -7.27
N ASN A 206 -0.89 -7.39 -8.16
CA ASN A 206 -1.05 -7.49 -9.61
C ASN A 206 -1.97 -6.40 -10.18
N LEU A 207 -2.04 -5.24 -9.53
CA LEU A 207 -2.88 -4.14 -9.98
C LEU A 207 -2.19 -3.38 -11.13
N GLY A 208 -3.02 -2.69 -11.90
CA GLY A 208 -2.65 -1.76 -12.95
C GLY A 208 -3.73 -0.68 -13.14
N PRO A 209 -3.52 0.32 -14.00
CA PRO A 209 -4.48 1.41 -14.21
C PRO A 209 -5.92 0.93 -14.49
N ASP A 210 -6.07 -0.11 -15.32
CA ASP A 210 -7.39 -0.64 -15.71
C ASP A 210 -8.19 -1.26 -14.54
N SER A 211 -7.51 -1.65 -13.45
CA SER A 211 -8.16 -2.18 -12.25
C SER A 211 -8.70 -1.09 -11.32
N VAL A 212 -8.24 0.17 -11.48
CA VAL A 212 -8.59 1.26 -10.54
C VAL A 212 -10.10 1.51 -10.42
N PRO A 213 -10.88 1.60 -11.53
CA PRO A 213 -12.31 1.84 -11.44
C PRO A 213 -13.04 0.78 -10.59
N SER A 214 -12.74 -0.50 -10.83
CA SER A 214 -13.43 -1.61 -10.16
C SER A 214 -13.04 -1.74 -8.69
N ILE A 215 -11.77 -1.47 -8.35
CA ILE A 215 -11.30 -1.42 -6.96
C ILE A 215 -11.99 -0.28 -6.19
N LEU A 216 -12.07 0.92 -6.77
CA LEU A 216 -12.77 2.04 -6.13
C LEU A 216 -14.27 1.74 -5.95
N ASP A 217 -14.93 1.14 -6.93
CA ASP A 217 -16.33 0.73 -6.79
C ASP A 217 -16.51 -0.32 -5.68
N ALA A 218 -15.58 -1.26 -5.54
CA ALA A 218 -15.59 -2.24 -4.45
C ALA A 218 -15.43 -1.56 -3.08
N ILE A 219 -14.54 -0.58 -2.97
CA ILE A 219 -14.31 0.19 -1.75
C ILE A 219 -15.56 0.99 -1.37
N LEU A 220 -16.14 1.73 -2.32
CA LEU A 220 -17.27 2.62 -2.07
C LEU A 220 -18.56 1.89 -1.69
N ARG A 221 -18.67 0.59 -2.03
CA ARG A 221 -19.79 -0.26 -1.61
C ARG A 221 -19.67 -0.80 -0.19
N ARG A 222 -18.57 -0.52 0.50
CA ARG A 222 -18.25 -1.05 1.83
C ARG A 222 -18.11 0.10 2.83
N PRO A 223 -18.53 -0.10 4.09
CA PRO A 223 -18.29 0.91 5.12
C PRO A 223 -16.78 1.11 5.31
N SER A 224 -16.36 2.30 5.74
CA SER A 224 -14.97 2.57 6.11
C SER A 224 -14.67 2.00 7.51
N LEU A 225 -14.68 0.67 7.63
CA LEU A 225 -14.43 -0.07 8.87
C LEU A 225 -13.47 -1.24 8.63
N PRO A 226 -12.67 -1.65 9.62
CA PRO A 226 -11.87 -2.87 9.49
C PRO A 226 -12.72 -4.07 9.12
N PHE A 227 -12.29 -4.84 8.12
CA PHE A 227 -12.99 -6.06 7.75
C PHE A 227 -12.71 -7.15 8.79
N SER A 228 -13.77 -7.88 9.14
CA SER A 228 -13.68 -9.06 9.99
C SER A 228 -12.99 -10.23 9.28
N ALA A 229 -12.61 -11.27 10.03
CA ALA A 229 -11.90 -12.42 9.49
C ALA A 229 -12.70 -13.21 8.42
N SER A 230 -14.03 -13.18 8.48
CA SER A 230 -14.92 -13.95 7.60
C SER A 230 -15.43 -13.18 6.39
N GLU A 231 -15.23 -11.86 6.34
CA GLU A 231 -15.69 -11.05 5.20
C GLU A 231 -14.99 -11.45 3.91
N PRO A 232 -15.70 -11.48 2.78
CA PRO A 232 -15.09 -11.81 1.50
C PRO A 232 -14.01 -10.79 1.13
N PRO A 233 -12.93 -11.20 0.45
CA PRO A 233 -11.95 -10.29 -0.13
C PRO A 233 -12.60 -9.16 -0.93
N LEU A 234 -12.05 -7.95 -0.79
CA LEU A 234 -12.48 -6.76 -1.51
C LEU A 234 -12.41 -6.96 -3.03
N SER A 235 -11.40 -7.68 -3.50
CA SER A 235 -11.24 -8.08 -4.90
C SER A 235 -10.50 -9.40 -4.99
N LEU A 236 -11.24 -10.50 -5.20
CA LEU A 236 -10.68 -11.84 -5.22
C LEU A 236 -9.51 -12.02 -6.22
N PRO A 237 -9.58 -11.52 -7.48
CA PRO A 237 -8.47 -11.67 -8.44
C PRO A 237 -7.17 -10.97 -8.02
N HIS A 238 -7.28 -9.93 -7.19
CA HIS A 238 -6.14 -9.12 -6.76
C HIS A 238 -5.76 -9.35 -5.31
N TRP A 239 -6.51 -10.16 -4.56
CA TRP A 239 -6.31 -10.29 -3.13
C TRP A 239 -5.00 -10.99 -2.81
N ARG A 240 -4.30 -10.45 -1.81
CA ARG A 240 -3.11 -11.06 -1.22
C ARG A 240 -3.30 -11.36 0.26
N GLY A 241 -4.24 -10.72 0.94
CA GLY A 241 -4.34 -10.91 2.38
C GLY A 241 -5.06 -9.79 3.09
N ARG A 242 -5.22 -9.98 4.41
CA ARG A 242 -5.88 -9.02 5.30
C ARG A 242 -5.17 -8.94 6.64
N MET A 243 -5.14 -7.73 7.21
CA MET A 243 -4.82 -7.50 8.61
C MET A 243 -5.65 -8.41 9.53
N GLY A 244 -5.03 -8.96 10.56
CA GLY A 244 -5.68 -9.86 11.52
C GLY A 244 -5.68 -11.33 11.12
N LEU A 245 -5.27 -11.68 9.89
CA LEU A 245 -5.15 -13.07 9.45
C LEU A 245 -3.69 -13.52 9.36
N ASN A 246 -3.44 -14.76 9.76
CA ASN A 246 -2.17 -15.45 9.51
C ASN A 246 -2.10 -16.03 8.08
N LYS A 247 -0.97 -16.63 7.71
CA LYS A 247 -0.77 -17.17 6.35
C LYS A 247 -1.82 -18.21 5.97
N ASP A 248 -2.08 -19.17 6.85
CA ASP A 248 -2.97 -20.31 6.56
C ASP A 248 -4.43 -19.87 6.54
N GLU A 249 -4.82 -18.96 7.44
CA GLU A 249 -6.15 -18.34 7.45
C GLU A 249 -6.42 -17.58 6.15
N GLN A 250 -5.43 -16.84 5.63
CA GLN A 250 -5.60 -16.12 4.37
C GLN A 250 -5.81 -17.10 3.20
N VAL A 251 -4.99 -18.15 3.13
CA VAL A 251 -5.13 -19.19 2.09
C VAL A 251 -6.48 -19.90 2.21
N HIS A 252 -6.92 -20.20 3.43
CA HIS A 252 -8.21 -20.82 3.68
C HIS A 252 -9.38 -19.94 3.23
N LEU A 253 -9.38 -18.66 3.63
CA LEU A 253 -10.42 -17.70 3.23
C LEU A 253 -10.51 -17.60 1.71
N TYR A 254 -9.38 -17.42 1.03
CA TYR A 254 -9.35 -17.36 -0.44
C TYR A 254 -9.95 -18.61 -1.07
N LYS A 255 -9.49 -19.80 -0.64
CA LYS A 255 -9.97 -21.09 -1.17
C LYS A 255 -11.42 -21.39 -0.84
N SER A 256 -11.98 -20.81 0.22
CA SER A 256 -13.39 -20.99 0.58
C SER A 256 -14.32 -20.26 -0.38
N ILE A 257 -13.84 -19.18 -1.01
CA ILE A 257 -14.61 -18.31 -1.90
C ILE A 257 -14.30 -18.59 -3.37
N ALA A 258 -13.04 -18.91 -3.70
CA ALA A 258 -12.60 -19.20 -5.06
C ALA A 258 -13.03 -20.59 -5.58
N ARG A 259 -13.89 -21.32 -4.86
CA ARG A 259 -14.40 -22.60 -5.36
C ARG A 259 -15.33 -22.32 -6.56
N PRO A 260 -15.21 -23.11 -7.65
CA PRO A 260 -16.06 -22.99 -8.82
C PRO A 260 -17.53 -23.27 -8.51
#